data_AF-A0A0E3JZE6-F1
#
_entry.id   AF-A0A0E3JZE6-F1
#
_cell.length_a   1.000
_cell.length_b   1.000
_cell.length_c   1.000
_cell.angle_alpha   90.00
_cell.angle_beta   90.00
_cell.angle_gamma   90.00
#
_symmetry.space_group_name_H-M   'P 1'
#
loop_
_entity.id
_entity.type
_entity.pdbx_description
1 polymer ?
#
loop_
_entity_poly.entity_id
_entity_poly.type
_entity_poly.pdbx_seq_one_letter_code
_entity_poly.pdbx_strand_id
1 'polypeptide(L)'
;MRDLRKELTIQEEQKSYAKYFHKPVVVPNSQLIEILKQGQMDSAKALLPENINELLKDGYDEVETGYCVLENGAGYVAVNNKFPGVTLDMINWWFAWHGLEDLRYMLWFKKGHYGISVSDEDRAKILDPATPMLEKFQGRTHYVIEDAGNGPEDIQISFLKPKELGIDMDKFNSGKFTAVGGNGVSQSRSGGPKAPAIMLHLFREVPSGVESRSRFWMGYHMINGKPCKLLPEGIQIPVQSAMGLAFHNVEEYSNLAAILPELYKEMEGKIF
;
A
#
# COMPACT_ATOMS: atom_id res chain seq x y z
N MET A 1 6.20 -14.85 -17.89
CA MET A 1 5.85 -13.57 -17.25
C MET A 1 4.40 -13.28 -17.63
N ARG A 2 3.51 -12.91 -16.69
CA ARG A 2 2.10 -12.60 -17.02
C ARG A 2 2.03 -11.29 -17.81
N ASP A 3 1.15 -11.16 -18.78
CA ASP A 3 1.05 -9.94 -19.61
C ASP A 3 0.61 -8.69 -18.82
N LEU A 4 1.03 -7.51 -19.30
CA LEU A 4 0.64 -6.21 -18.74
C LEU A 4 -0.73 -5.79 -19.29
N ARG A 5 -1.77 -6.40 -18.73
CA ARG A 5 -3.13 -6.20 -19.20
C ARG A 5 -3.70 -4.85 -18.76
N LYS A 6 -4.37 -4.15 -19.67
CA LYS A 6 -5.05 -2.87 -19.43
C LYS A 6 -6.55 -2.90 -19.70
N GLU A 7 -7.08 -4.04 -20.14
CA GLU A 7 -8.48 -4.23 -20.50
C GLU A 7 -9.07 -5.40 -19.72
N LEU A 8 -10.38 -5.34 -19.45
CA LEU A 8 -11.08 -6.42 -18.76
C LEU A 8 -11.30 -7.62 -19.68
N THR A 9 -11.42 -8.82 -19.09
CA THR A 9 -11.91 -9.97 -19.84
C THR A 9 -13.43 -9.88 -20.01
N ILE A 10 -13.98 -10.66 -20.95
CA ILE A 10 -15.44 -10.78 -21.11
C ILE A 10 -16.10 -11.21 -19.79
N GLN A 11 -15.49 -12.10 -19.01
CA GLN A 11 -16.05 -12.55 -17.73
C GLN A 11 -16.01 -11.45 -16.67
N GLU A 12 -14.97 -10.63 -16.65
CA GLU A 12 -14.85 -9.50 -15.72
C GLU A 12 -15.83 -8.38 -16.05
N GLU A 13 -16.11 -8.12 -17.33
CA GLU A 13 -17.12 -7.14 -17.76
C GLU A 13 -18.53 -7.47 -17.25
N GLN A 14 -18.82 -8.74 -16.94
CA GLN A 14 -20.13 -9.15 -16.38
C GLN A 14 -20.25 -8.96 -14.87
N LYS A 15 -19.16 -8.60 -14.17
CA LYS A 15 -19.18 -8.42 -12.71
C LYS A 15 -19.90 -7.11 -12.37
N SER A 16 -20.68 -7.10 -11.29
CA SER A 16 -21.42 -5.90 -10.83
C SER A 16 -20.52 -4.68 -10.62
N TYR A 17 -19.29 -4.91 -10.17
CA TYR A 17 -18.27 -3.89 -9.91
C TYR A 17 -17.40 -3.53 -11.13
N ALA A 18 -17.63 -4.11 -12.32
CA ALA A 18 -16.90 -3.73 -13.54
C ALA A 18 -17.08 -2.25 -13.90
N LYS A 19 -18.26 -1.69 -13.59
CA LYS A 19 -18.56 -0.26 -13.81
C LYS A 19 -17.54 0.69 -13.15
N TYR A 20 -16.93 0.31 -12.04
CA TYR A 20 -15.91 1.13 -11.36
C TYR A 20 -14.60 1.21 -12.16
N PHE A 21 -14.28 0.18 -12.95
CA PHE A 21 -13.12 0.19 -13.84
C PHE A 21 -13.29 1.23 -14.95
N HIS A 22 -14.51 1.37 -15.48
CA HIS A 22 -14.82 2.29 -16.57
C HIS A 22 -15.00 3.74 -16.12
N LYS A 23 -15.18 4.00 -14.81
CA LYS A 23 -15.14 5.35 -14.27
C LYS A 23 -13.77 6.01 -14.58
N PRO A 24 -13.73 7.30 -14.91
CA PRO A 24 -12.47 8.03 -14.98
C PRO A 24 -11.71 7.95 -13.64
N VAL A 25 -10.39 7.75 -13.70
CA VAL A 25 -9.55 7.83 -12.49
C VAL A 25 -9.68 9.24 -11.94
N VAL A 26 -9.93 9.34 -10.63
CA VAL A 26 -10.09 10.62 -9.95
C VAL A 26 -8.81 11.45 -10.06
N VAL A 27 -8.96 12.77 -10.13
CA VAL A 27 -7.83 13.70 -10.08
C VAL A 27 -7.14 13.53 -8.72
N PRO A 28 -5.83 13.24 -8.66
CA PRO A 28 -5.13 13.06 -7.40
C PRO A 28 -5.19 14.33 -6.55
N ASN A 29 -5.06 14.17 -5.22
CA ASN A 29 -5.05 15.30 -4.31
C ASN A 29 -3.96 16.31 -4.70
N SER A 30 -4.39 17.48 -5.20
CA SER A 30 -3.49 18.48 -5.76
C SER A 30 -2.51 19.04 -4.73
N GLN A 31 -2.91 19.18 -3.46
CA GLN A 31 -2.00 19.67 -2.42
C GLN A 31 -0.85 18.70 -2.17
N LEU A 32 -1.15 17.39 -2.10
CA LEU A 32 -0.10 16.37 -1.95
C LEU A 32 0.82 16.34 -3.16
N ILE A 33 0.25 16.40 -4.37
CA ILE A 33 1.01 16.46 -5.62
C ILE A 33 1.94 17.69 -5.67
N GLU A 34 1.46 18.87 -5.28
CA GLU A 34 2.28 20.07 -5.26
C GLU A 34 3.40 20.00 -4.21
N ILE A 35 3.20 19.33 -3.07
CA ILE A 35 4.29 19.05 -2.12
C ILE A 35 5.36 18.18 -2.79
N LEU A 36 4.97 17.07 -3.42
CA LEU A 36 5.92 16.15 -4.05
C LEU A 36 6.68 16.80 -5.23
N LYS A 37 6.05 17.71 -5.97
CA LYS A 37 6.70 18.45 -7.06
C LYS A 37 7.81 19.41 -6.60
N GLN A 38 7.86 19.76 -5.32
CA GLN A 38 8.93 20.61 -4.77
C GLN A 38 10.28 19.89 -4.71
N GLY A 39 10.29 18.56 -4.91
CA GLY A 39 11.49 17.74 -4.90
C GLY A 39 11.65 16.97 -3.59
N GLN A 40 12.88 16.54 -3.32
CA GLN A 40 13.15 15.75 -2.12
C GLN A 40 12.90 16.56 -0.85
N MET A 41 12.31 15.91 0.15
CA MET A 41 12.32 16.42 1.51
C MET A 41 13.73 16.34 2.11
N ASP A 42 13.96 17.09 3.20
CA ASP A 42 15.15 16.93 4.03
C ASP A 42 15.16 15.53 4.66
N SER A 43 16.19 14.73 4.38
CA SER A 43 16.32 13.36 4.85
C SER A 43 16.51 13.26 6.36
N ALA A 44 16.98 14.32 7.03
CA ALA A 44 17.07 14.37 8.49
C ALA A 44 15.69 14.38 9.17
N LYS A 45 14.63 14.68 8.42
CA LYS A 45 13.24 14.68 8.89
C LYS A 45 12.50 13.38 8.59
N ALA A 46 13.16 12.41 7.97
CA ALA A 46 12.56 11.11 7.67
C ALA A 46 12.34 10.31 8.95
N LEU A 47 11.17 9.67 9.07
CA LEU A 47 10.92 8.73 10.14
C LEU A 47 11.63 7.42 9.81
N LEU A 48 12.73 7.12 10.52
CA LEU A 48 13.45 5.85 10.35
C LEU A 48 12.59 4.64 10.79
N PRO A 49 12.77 3.44 10.19
CA PRO A 49 11.90 2.30 10.46
C PRO A 49 11.99 1.79 11.90
N GLU A 50 13.11 2.04 12.59
CA GLU A 50 13.28 1.74 14.02
C GLU A 50 12.33 2.56 14.91
N ASN A 51 11.85 3.69 14.39
CA ASN A 51 10.97 4.63 15.09
C ASN A 51 9.50 4.51 14.64
N ILE A 52 9.09 3.38 14.06
CA ILE A 52 7.73 3.15 13.54
C ILE A 52 6.60 3.51 14.52
N ASN A 53 6.86 3.36 15.83
CA ASN A 53 5.91 3.65 16.89
C ASN A 53 5.63 5.15 17.12
N GLU A 54 6.42 6.05 16.54
CA GLU A 54 6.11 7.48 16.50
C GLU A 54 4.79 7.74 15.75
N LEU A 55 4.44 6.91 14.77
CA LEU A 55 3.16 6.99 14.05
C LEU A 55 1.93 6.74 14.93
N LEU A 56 2.10 6.12 16.10
CA LEU A 56 1.00 5.89 17.04
C LEU A 56 0.70 7.11 17.92
N LYS A 57 1.59 8.12 17.93
CA LYS A 57 1.40 9.34 18.72
C LYS A 57 0.30 10.21 18.12
N ASP A 58 -0.33 10.99 18.99
CA ASP A 58 -1.26 12.04 18.59
C ASP A 58 -0.56 13.09 17.72
N GLY A 59 -1.34 13.72 16.84
CA GLY A 59 -0.83 14.72 15.91
C GLY A 59 -0.16 14.12 14.68
N TYR A 60 0.84 14.83 14.17
CA TYR A 60 1.49 14.58 12.89
C TYR A 60 3.00 14.75 13.03
N ASP A 61 3.74 14.02 12.21
CA ASP A 61 5.18 14.23 12.06
C ASP A 61 5.42 15.57 11.35
N GLU A 62 6.67 16.08 11.41
CA GLU A 62 7.03 17.31 10.71
C GLU A 62 6.78 17.21 9.20
N VAL A 63 7.02 16.03 8.62
CA VAL A 63 6.76 15.75 7.20
C VAL A 63 5.87 14.51 7.07
N GLU A 64 4.59 14.76 6.78
CA GLU A 64 3.60 13.71 6.51
C GLU A 64 3.51 13.29 5.04
N THR A 65 4.05 14.12 4.14
CA THR A 65 4.10 13.86 2.70
C THR A 65 5.43 14.34 2.14
N GLY A 66 6.20 13.44 1.54
CA GLY A 66 7.52 13.71 0.99
C GLY A 66 8.26 12.42 0.61
N TYR A 67 9.35 12.58 -0.12
CA TYR A 67 10.26 11.48 -0.45
C TYR A 67 11.71 11.97 -0.39
N CYS A 68 12.63 11.08 -0.07
CA CYS A 68 14.06 11.37 -0.11
C CYS A 68 14.88 10.09 -0.23
N VAL A 69 16.17 10.26 -0.47
CA VAL A 69 17.18 9.23 -0.22
C VAL A 69 17.84 9.52 1.14
N LEU A 70 17.90 8.52 2.01
CA LEU A 70 18.54 8.58 3.31
C LEU A 70 20.07 8.55 3.17
N GLU A 71 20.79 9.05 4.17
CA GLU A 71 22.27 9.09 4.17
C GLU A 71 22.92 7.71 3.96
N ASN A 72 22.22 6.64 4.34
CA ASN A 72 22.69 5.26 4.21
C ASN A 72 22.35 4.59 2.86
N GLY A 73 21.84 5.38 1.91
CA GLY A 73 21.48 4.97 0.54
C GLY A 73 20.04 4.49 0.36
N ALA A 74 19.29 4.23 1.43
CA ALA A 74 17.91 3.75 1.36
C ALA A 74 16.95 4.83 0.86
N GLY A 75 15.85 4.40 0.23
CA GLY A 75 14.76 5.30 -0.16
C GLY A 75 13.75 5.43 0.97
N TYR A 76 13.18 6.62 1.14
CA TYR A 76 12.10 6.88 2.08
C TYR A 76 10.95 7.61 1.39
N VAL A 77 9.73 7.17 1.68
CA VAL A 77 8.49 7.81 1.22
C VAL A 77 7.54 7.95 2.40
N ALA A 78 6.94 9.12 2.53
CA ALA A 78 5.82 9.41 3.41
C ALA A 78 4.69 10.02 2.58
N VAL A 79 3.45 9.57 2.79
CA VAL A 79 2.25 10.20 2.19
C VAL A 79 1.08 10.09 3.17
N ASN A 80 0.36 11.18 3.38
CA ASN A 80 -0.83 11.23 4.24
C ASN A 80 -2.11 11.46 3.44
N ASN A 81 -2.66 10.37 2.89
CA ASN A 81 -3.89 10.39 2.12
C ASN A 81 -5.12 10.51 3.04
N LYS A 82 -6.17 11.19 2.59
CA LYS A 82 -7.45 11.34 3.33
C LYS A 82 -8.55 10.54 2.64
N PHE A 83 -9.40 9.89 3.43
CA PHE A 83 -10.51 9.05 2.99
C PHE A 83 -11.81 9.55 3.64
N PRO A 84 -12.45 10.59 3.08
CA PRO A 84 -13.71 11.08 3.58
C PRO A 84 -14.82 10.02 3.51
N GLY A 85 -15.55 9.82 4.60
CA GLY A 85 -16.66 8.86 4.68
C GLY A 85 -16.25 7.37 4.67
N VAL A 86 -14.94 7.07 4.70
CA VAL A 86 -14.42 5.70 4.81
C VAL A 86 -14.21 5.34 6.28
N THR A 87 -14.51 4.09 6.63
CA THR A 87 -14.27 3.51 7.96
C THR A 87 -13.10 2.52 7.94
N LEU A 88 -12.54 2.20 9.10
CA LEU A 88 -11.51 1.15 9.19
C LEU A 88 -12.03 -0.22 8.72
N ASP A 89 -13.31 -0.52 8.90
CA ASP A 89 -13.93 -1.76 8.39
C ASP A 89 -13.91 -1.83 6.86
N MET A 90 -14.15 -0.72 6.18
CA MET A 90 -14.04 -0.64 4.71
C MET A 90 -12.60 -0.90 4.24
N ILE A 91 -11.60 -0.35 4.95
CA ILE A 91 -10.19 -0.61 4.66
C ILE A 91 -9.84 -2.09 4.88
N ASN A 92 -10.24 -2.66 6.02
CA ASN A 92 -9.99 -4.06 6.34
C ASN A 92 -10.61 -4.99 5.29
N TRP A 93 -11.85 -4.70 4.88
CA TRP A 93 -12.52 -5.42 3.81
C TRP A 93 -11.81 -5.28 2.47
N TRP A 94 -11.40 -4.07 2.09
CA TRP A 94 -10.71 -3.82 0.83
C TRP A 94 -9.48 -4.72 0.69
N PHE A 95 -8.62 -4.77 1.71
CA PHE A 95 -7.40 -5.58 1.72
C PHE A 95 -7.67 -7.09 1.72
N ALA A 96 -8.79 -7.54 2.29
CA ALA A 96 -9.22 -8.93 2.19
C ALA A 96 -9.87 -9.27 0.83
N TRP A 97 -10.45 -8.28 0.15
CA TRP A 97 -11.25 -8.46 -1.07
C TRP A 97 -10.40 -8.37 -2.34
N HIS A 98 -9.50 -7.39 -2.43
CA HIS A 98 -8.84 -7.03 -3.70
C HIS A 98 -7.83 -8.07 -4.18
N GLY A 99 -7.22 -8.84 -3.26
CA GLY A 99 -6.18 -9.84 -3.57
C GLY A 99 -6.67 -11.04 -4.37
N LEU A 100 -7.98 -11.21 -4.53
CA LEU A 100 -8.58 -12.43 -5.08
C LEU A 100 -8.75 -12.45 -6.60
N GLU A 101 -8.77 -11.29 -7.28
CA GLU A 101 -9.04 -11.18 -8.71
C GLU A 101 -8.36 -9.93 -9.30
N ASP A 102 -7.80 -10.03 -10.51
CA ASP A 102 -7.12 -8.92 -11.20
C ASP A 102 -7.99 -7.66 -11.33
N LEU A 103 -9.23 -7.80 -11.81
CA LEU A 103 -10.18 -6.69 -11.92
C LEU A 103 -10.26 -5.88 -10.62
N ARG A 104 -10.34 -6.56 -9.46
CA ARG A 104 -10.45 -5.89 -8.16
C ARG A 104 -9.23 -5.02 -7.86
N TYR A 105 -8.04 -5.53 -8.16
CA TYR A 105 -6.81 -4.77 -8.00
C TYR A 105 -6.71 -3.60 -8.98
N MET A 106 -7.17 -3.80 -10.22
CA MET A 106 -7.22 -2.77 -11.25
C MET A 106 -8.21 -1.65 -10.93
N LEU A 107 -9.28 -1.92 -10.14
CA LEU A 107 -10.19 -0.86 -9.67
C LEU A 107 -9.48 0.20 -8.84
N TRP A 108 -8.46 -0.21 -8.08
CA TRP A 108 -7.68 0.69 -7.25
C TRP A 108 -6.99 1.74 -8.11
N PHE A 109 -6.27 1.32 -9.14
CA PHE A 109 -5.54 2.22 -10.03
C PHE A 109 -5.22 1.60 -11.39
N LYS A 110 -6.18 1.63 -12.33
CA LYS A 110 -6.04 1.03 -13.67
C LYS A 110 -4.88 1.54 -14.53
N LYS A 111 -4.26 2.67 -14.16
CA LYS A 111 -3.08 3.20 -14.86
C LYS A 111 -1.79 2.48 -14.47
N GLY A 112 -1.72 1.97 -13.23
CA GLY A 112 -0.52 1.34 -12.67
C GLY A 112 -0.69 -0.13 -12.32
N HIS A 113 -1.91 -0.64 -12.12
CA HIS A 113 -2.14 -2.03 -11.68
C HIS A 113 -2.51 -2.93 -12.86
N TYR A 114 -1.78 -4.04 -13.02
CA TYR A 114 -1.95 -4.97 -14.14
C TYR A 114 -2.47 -6.34 -13.71
N GLY A 115 -2.22 -6.74 -12.46
CA GLY A 115 -2.72 -8.01 -11.94
C GLY A 115 -2.27 -8.28 -10.51
N ILE A 116 -2.94 -9.25 -9.90
CA ILE A 116 -2.67 -9.73 -8.55
C ILE A 116 -2.89 -11.24 -8.50
N SER A 117 -2.30 -11.89 -7.52
CA SER A 117 -2.62 -13.27 -7.17
C SER A 117 -2.18 -13.57 -5.75
N VAL A 118 -2.77 -14.62 -5.19
CA VAL A 118 -2.39 -15.24 -3.92
C VAL A 118 -2.21 -16.73 -4.17
N SER A 119 -1.52 -17.44 -3.26
CA SER A 119 -1.44 -18.89 -3.33
C SER A 119 -2.82 -19.53 -3.13
N ASP A 120 -3.00 -20.79 -3.55
CA ASP A 120 -4.24 -21.53 -3.31
C ASP A 120 -4.52 -21.71 -1.81
N GLU A 121 -3.46 -21.87 -1.00
CA GLU A 121 -3.55 -21.95 0.46
C GLU A 121 -4.07 -20.63 1.07
N ASP A 122 -3.50 -19.50 0.65
CA ASP A 122 -3.92 -18.18 1.11
C ASP A 122 -5.34 -17.87 0.62
N ARG A 123 -5.67 -18.25 -0.62
CA ARG A 123 -7.02 -18.11 -1.18
C ARG A 123 -8.06 -18.86 -0.34
N ALA A 124 -7.76 -20.10 0.07
CA ALA A 124 -8.66 -20.88 0.92
C ALA A 124 -8.92 -20.17 2.25
N LYS A 125 -7.87 -19.63 2.88
CA LYS A 125 -7.98 -18.85 4.14
C LYS A 125 -8.78 -17.55 3.96
N ILE A 126 -8.55 -16.82 2.86
CA ILE A 126 -9.30 -15.59 2.55
C ILE A 126 -10.78 -15.89 2.35
N LEU A 127 -11.12 -16.99 1.67
CA LEU A 127 -12.51 -17.34 1.36
C LEU A 127 -13.25 -18.03 2.52
N ASP A 128 -12.53 -18.58 3.50
CA ASP A 128 -13.13 -19.21 4.68
C ASP A 128 -13.90 -18.17 5.54
N PRO A 129 -15.23 -18.30 5.72
CA PRO A 129 -16.01 -17.41 6.56
C PRO A 129 -15.57 -17.38 8.03
N ALA A 130 -14.89 -18.42 8.52
CA ALA A 130 -14.37 -18.50 9.88
C ALA A 130 -13.09 -17.67 10.08
N THR A 131 -12.36 -17.33 9.00
CA THR A 131 -11.15 -16.50 9.10
C THR A 131 -11.52 -15.06 9.46
N PRO A 132 -11.00 -14.49 10.57
CA PRO A 132 -11.23 -13.10 10.92
C PRO A 132 -10.76 -12.14 9.83
N MET A 133 -11.47 -11.01 9.65
CA MET A 133 -11.22 -10.08 8.52
C MET A 133 -9.75 -9.66 8.37
N LEU A 134 -9.08 -9.31 9.47
CA LEU A 134 -7.67 -8.91 9.44
C LEU A 134 -6.73 -10.07 9.05
N GLU A 135 -7.07 -11.31 9.43
CA GLU A 135 -6.26 -12.49 9.11
C GLU A 135 -6.44 -12.96 7.65
N LYS A 136 -7.42 -12.40 6.94
CA LYS A 136 -7.58 -12.64 5.50
C LYS A 136 -6.46 -12.01 4.69
N PHE A 137 -5.80 -10.94 5.16
CA PHE A 137 -4.64 -10.38 4.46
C PHE A 137 -3.37 -10.39 5.31
N GLN A 138 -3.45 -10.23 6.63
CA GLN A 138 -2.26 -10.27 7.49
C GLN A 138 -1.64 -11.66 7.52
N GLY A 139 -0.32 -11.73 7.32
CA GLY A 139 0.41 -12.99 7.20
C GLY A 139 0.25 -13.70 5.84
N ARG A 140 -0.45 -13.10 4.88
CA ARG A 140 -0.62 -13.63 3.52
C ARG A 140 0.38 -12.96 2.57
N THR A 141 0.64 -13.61 1.42
CA THR A 141 1.50 -13.04 0.39
C THR A 141 0.71 -12.71 -0.87
N HIS A 142 0.77 -11.46 -1.32
CA HIS A 142 0.23 -11.04 -2.60
C HIS A 142 1.36 -10.95 -3.63
N TYR A 143 1.14 -11.53 -4.82
CA TYR A 143 2.02 -11.40 -5.98
C TYR A 143 1.38 -10.42 -6.95
N VAL A 144 1.85 -9.18 -6.95
CA VAL A 144 1.29 -8.07 -7.73
C VAL A 144 2.15 -7.74 -8.94
N ILE A 145 1.49 -7.22 -9.97
CA ILE A 145 2.13 -6.69 -11.15
C ILE A 145 1.69 -5.24 -11.27
N GLU A 146 2.62 -4.32 -11.08
CA GLU A 146 2.30 -2.89 -11.07
C GLU A 146 3.42 -2.00 -11.57
N ASP A 147 3.08 -0.76 -11.90
CA ASP A 147 4.02 0.32 -12.20
C ASP A 147 3.83 1.40 -11.14
N ALA A 148 4.77 1.44 -10.19
CA ALA A 148 4.86 2.45 -9.14
C ALA A 148 5.70 3.66 -9.56
N GLY A 149 5.77 3.98 -10.85
CA GLY A 149 6.49 5.13 -11.41
C GLY A 149 7.91 4.84 -11.88
N ASN A 150 8.35 3.58 -11.86
CA ASN A 150 9.65 3.13 -12.39
C ASN A 150 9.53 2.17 -13.57
N GLY A 151 8.34 2.08 -14.15
CA GLY A 151 7.98 1.04 -15.10
C GLY A 151 7.44 -0.21 -14.40
N PRO A 152 6.99 -1.20 -15.18
CA PRO A 152 6.32 -2.38 -14.63
C PRO A 152 7.25 -3.32 -13.86
N GLU A 153 6.77 -3.79 -12.71
CA GLU A 153 7.47 -4.65 -11.76
C GLU A 153 6.61 -5.86 -11.38
N ASP A 154 7.26 -6.99 -11.10
CA ASP A 154 6.64 -8.12 -10.40
C ASP A 154 7.04 -8.02 -8.92
N ILE A 155 6.07 -7.87 -8.03
CA ILE A 155 6.31 -7.60 -6.61
C ILE A 155 5.66 -8.68 -5.75
N GLN A 156 6.46 -9.24 -4.86
CA GLN A 156 5.95 -10.09 -3.77
C GLN A 156 5.78 -9.23 -2.52
N ILE A 157 4.54 -9.07 -2.04
CA ILE A 157 4.22 -8.36 -0.81
C ILE A 157 3.78 -9.38 0.24
N SER A 158 4.66 -9.64 1.20
CA SER A 158 4.39 -10.51 2.35
C SER A 158 3.87 -9.66 3.51
N PHE A 159 2.56 -9.64 3.71
CA PHE A 159 1.93 -8.88 4.79
C PHE A 159 2.26 -9.47 6.15
N LEU A 160 2.46 -8.59 7.12
CA LEU A 160 2.82 -8.93 8.50
C LEU A 160 1.72 -8.48 9.46
N LYS A 161 1.59 -9.16 10.59
CA LYS A 161 0.77 -8.67 11.70
C LYS A 161 1.43 -7.43 12.32
N PRO A 162 0.67 -6.52 12.96
CA PRO A 162 1.23 -5.30 13.56
C PRO A 162 2.42 -5.58 14.50
N LYS A 163 2.33 -6.61 15.35
CA LYS A 163 3.42 -7.03 16.23
C LYS A 163 4.70 -7.43 15.48
N GLU A 164 4.57 -8.06 14.32
CA GLU A 164 5.69 -8.48 13.46
C GLU A 164 6.33 -7.29 12.72
N LEU A 165 5.59 -6.17 12.59
CA LEU A 165 6.08 -4.86 12.13
C LEU A 165 6.80 -4.08 13.25
N GLY A 166 6.92 -4.64 14.46
CA GLY A 166 7.53 -3.94 15.61
C GLY A 166 6.61 -2.89 16.23
N ILE A 167 5.31 -2.92 15.94
CA ILE A 167 4.32 -2.01 16.50
C ILE A 167 4.02 -2.39 17.96
N ASP A 168 4.04 -1.37 18.82
CA ASP A 168 3.64 -1.42 20.22
C ASP A 168 2.14 -1.72 20.32
N MET A 169 1.83 -2.96 20.68
CA MET A 169 0.45 -3.45 20.69
C MET A 169 -0.41 -2.81 21.77
N ASP A 170 0.16 -2.35 22.88
CA ASP A 170 -0.61 -1.71 23.94
C ASP A 170 -1.13 -0.35 23.45
N LYS A 171 -0.25 0.44 22.82
CA LYS A 171 -0.63 1.71 22.18
C LYS A 171 -1.56 1.48 20.99
N PHE A 172 -1.24 0.52 20.13
CA PHE A 172 -2.03 0.22 18.94
C PHE A 172 -3.47 -0.17 19.31
N ASN A 173 -3.64 -1.06 20.30
CA ASN A 173 -4.97 -1.51 20.74
C ASN A 173 -5.74 -0.43 21.52
N SER A 174 -5.04 0.52 22.14
CA SER A 174 -5.68 1.66 22.82
C SER A 174 -6.21 2.72 21.85
N GLY A 175 -5.67 2.75 20.63
CA GLY A 175 -6.08 3.67 19.58
C GLY A 175 -7.05 3.06 18.58
N LYS A 176 -7.42 3.87 17.59
CA LYS A 176 -8.30 3.44 16.49
C LYS A 176 -7.50 3.35 15.20
N PHE A 177 -6.85 2.21 15.04
CA PHE A 177 -5.90 1.98 13.96
C PHE A 177 -6.18 0.68 13.20
N THR A 178 -5.91 0.70 11.90
CA THR A 178 -5.59 -0.50 11.11
C THR A 178 -4.18 -0.33 10.57
N ALA A 179 -3.32 -1.34 10.74
CA ALA A 179 -2.04 -1.40 10.06
C ALA A 179 -2.13 -2.40 8.91
N VAL A 180 -1.77 -1.94 7.71
CA VAL A 180 -1.55 -2.75 6.52
C VAL A 180 -0.10 -2.57 6.13
N GLY A 181 0.74 -3.56 6.41
CA GLY A 181 2.16 -3.46 6.15
C GLY A 181 2.84 -4.80 6.03
N GLY A 182 4.06 -4.79 5.51
CA GLY A 182 4.82 -6.00 5.27
C GLY A 182 6.13 -5.78 4.52
N ASN A 183 6.69 -6.88 4.05
CA ASN A 183 7.91 -6.89 3.25
C ASN A 183 7.57 -7.02 1.76
N GLY A 184 7.95 -6.02 0.98
CA GLY A 184 7.92 -6.04 -0.48
C GLY A 184 9.26 -6.53 -1.04
N VAL A 185 9.22 -7.33 -2.10
CA VAL A 185 10.37 -7.64 -2.95
C VAL A 185 9.97 -7.39 -4.39
N SER A 186 10.42 -6.27 -4.93
CA SER A 186 10.17 -5.89 -6.31
C SER A 186 11.24 -6.44 -7.25
N GLN A 187 10.83 -6.86 -8.44
CA GLN A 187 11.69 -7.18 -9.57
C GLN A 187 11.21 -6.42 -10.80
N SER A 188 12.03 -5.50 -11.32
CA SER A 188 11.72 -4.84 -12.59
C SER A 188 11.64 -5.84 -13.74
N ARG A 189 10.60 -5.69 -14.58
CA ARG A 189 10.43 -6.49 -15.79
C ARG A 189 11.42 -6.14 -16.90
N SER A 190 12.06 -4.97 -16.79
CA SER A 190 13.18 -4.58 -17.65
C SER A 190 14.51 -5.22 -17.21
N GLY A 191 14.52 -6.01 -16.12
CA GLY A 191 15.70 -6.62 -15.54
C GLY A 191 16.32 -5.77 -14.42
N GLY A 192 17.37 -6.30 -13.80
CA GLY A 192 18.04 -5.66 -12.65
C GLY A 192 17.89 -6.47 -11.35
N PRO A 193 18.48 -6.00 -10.24
CA PRO A 193 18.40 -6.68 -8.96
C PRO A 193 17.00 -6.57 -8.35
N LYS A 194 16.68 -7.50 -7.45
CA LYS A 194 15.50 -7.39 -6.60
C LYS A 194 15.66 -6.24 -5.60
N ALA A 195 14.61 -5.46 -5.41
CA ALA A 195 14.58 -4.33 -4.49
C ALA A 195 13.67 -4.64 -3.29
N PRO A 196 14.22 -4.81 -2.07
CA PRO A 196 13.41 -5.00 -0.87
C PRO A 196 12.83 -3.66 -0.39
N ALA A 197 11.65 -3.68 0.23
CA ALA A 197 11.11 -2.54 0.96
C ALA A 197 10.26 -2.99 2.14
N ILE A 198 10.25 -2.22 3.22
CA ILE A 198 9.16 -2.26 4.20
C ILE A 198 8.09 -1.30 3.71
N MET A 199 6.84 -1.76 3.64
CA MET A 199 5.67 -0.93 3.39
C MET A 199 4.80 -0.93 4.65
N LEU A 200 4.33 0.25 5.05
CA LEU A 200 3.31 0.42 6.07
C LEU A 200 2.32 1.49 5.65
N HIS A 201 1.04 1.13 5.64
CA HIS A 201 -0.08 2.05 5.67
C HIS A 201 -0.73 1.96 7.06
N LEU A 202 -0.52 2.99 7.89
CA LEU A 202 -1.22 3.11 9.16
C LEU A 202 -2.47 3.96 8.94
N PHE A 203 -3.63 3.30 8.95
CA PHE A 203 -4.92 3.95 8.87
C PHE A 203 -5.37 4.36 10.26
N ARG A 204 -5.73 5.64 10.42
CA ARG A 204 -6.21 6.23 11.68
C ARG A 204 -7.58 6.88 11.47
N GLU A 205 -8.52 6.68 12.39
CA GLU A 205 -9.79 7.43 12.36
C GLU A 205 -9.56 8.93 12.58
N VAL A 206 -10.26 9.74 11.78
CA VAL A 206 -10.34 11.19 11.91
C VAL A 206 -11.80 11.62 11.79
N PRO A 207 -12.21 12.83 12.22
CA PRO A 207 -13.62 13.22 12.20
C PRO A 207 -14.32 13.09 10.84
N SER A 208 -13.58 13.23 9.73
CA SER A 208 -14.12 13.10 8.37
C SER A 208 -14.15 11.67 7.82
N GLY A 209 -13.60 10.67 8.52
CA GLY A 209 -13.45 9.29 8.04
C GLY A 209 -12.13 8.68 8.52
N VAL A 210 -11.25 8.35 7.57
CA VAL A 210 -9.93 7.77 7.85
C VAL A 210 -8.85 8.58 7.14
N GLU A 211 -7.65 8.61 7.71
CA GLU A 211 -6.43 8.99 7.00
C GLU A 211 -5.49 7.79 6.90
N SER A 212 -4.74 7.68 5.79
CA SER A 212 -3.67 6.71 5.61
C SER A 212 -2.33 7.42 5.73
N ARG A 213 -1.62 7.17 6.83
CA ARG A 213 -0.22 7.60 7.01
C ARG A 213 0.68 6.49 6.47
N SER A 214 1.04 6.61 5.19
CA SER A 214 1.90 5.67 4.48
C SER A 214 3.36 5.96 4.77
N ARG A 215 4.17 4.91 4.99
CA ARG A 215 5.62 4.94 5.05
C ARG A 215 6.19 3.79 4.23
N PHE A 216 7.22 4.09 3.43
CA PHE A 216 8.01 3.08 2.74
C PHE A 216 9.48 3.28 3.06
N TRP A 217 10.15 2.19 3.40
CA TRP A 217 11.60 2.14 3.64
C TRP A 217 12.23 1.20 2.62
N MET A 218 12.63 1.77 1.48
CA MET A 218 13.21 1.04 0.35
C MET A 218 14.65 0.65 0.69
N GLY A 219 14.99 -0.62 0.53
CA GLY A 219 16.25 -1.19 0.97
C GLY A 219 16.19 -1.91 2.32
N TYR A 220 14.99 -2.04 2.92
CA TYR A 220 14.79 -2.69 4.22
C TYR A 220 13.79 -3.83 4.14
N HIS A 221 13.86 -4.74 5.11
CA HIS A 221 12.79 -5.67 5.50
C HIS A 221 12.64 -5.72 7.02
N MET A 222 11.46 -6.09 7.49
CA MET A 222 11.23 -6.55 8.86
C MET A 222 11.65 -8.02 8.98
N ILE A 223 12.63 -8.30 9.85
CA ILE A 223 13.11 -9.64 10.16
C ILE A 223 13.00 -9.84 11.67
N ASN A 224 12.21 -10.83 12.09
CA ASN A 224 11.97 -11.14 13.51
C ASN A 224 11.54 -9.91 14.34
N GLY A 225 10.64 -9.10 13.79
CA GLY A 225 10.13 -7.90 14.47
C GLY A 225 11.08 -6.71 14.49
N LYS A 226 12.19 -6.74 13.75
CA LYS A 226 13.15 -5.64 13.66
C LYS A 226 13.40 -5.22 12.20
N PRO A 227 13.51 -3.92 11.91
CA PRO A 227 13.94 -3.49 10.59
C PRO A 227 15.41 -3.87 10.37
N CYS A 228 15.70 -4.38 9.19
CA CYS A 228 17.04 -4.76 8.76
C CYS A 228 17.31 -4.15 7.39
N LYS A 229 18.39 -3.38 7.27
CA LYS A 229 18.85 -2.86 5.98
C LYS A 229 19.41 -4.01 5.16
N LEU A 230 18.78 -4.30 4.04
CA LEU A 230 19.20 -5.29 3.05
C LEU A 230 19.90 -4.66 1.85
N LEU A 231 19.78 -3.34 1.69
CA LEU A 231 20.53 -2.59 0.69
C LEU A 231 22.04 -2.73 0.96
N PRO A 232 22.83 -3.24 -0.02
CA PRO A 232 24.27 -3.38 0.17
C PRO A 232 24.96 -2.05 0.45
N GLU A 233 26.10 -2.09 1.16
CA GLU A 233 26.90 -0.90 1.41
C GLU A 233 27.37 -0.25 0.10
N GLY A 234 27.37 1.08 0.06
CA GLY A 234 27.75 1.86 -1.13
C GLY A 234 26.69 1.88 -2.24
N ILE A 235 25.58 1.15 -2.11
CA ILE A 235 24.46 1.21 -3.05
C ILE A 235 23.44 2.22 -2.58
N GLN A 236 22.89 2.97 -3.53
CA GLN A 236 21.88 3.97 -3.30
C GLN A 236 20.63 3.68 -4.14
N ILE A 237 19.45 3.76 -3.53
CA ILE A 237 18.18 3.74 -4.22
C ILE A 237 18.07 4.99 -5.11
N PRO A 238 17.73 4.86 -6.41
CA PRO A 238 17.49 6.02 -7.26
C PRO A 238 16.38 6.90 -6.67
N VAL A 239 16.62 8.21 -6.62
CA VAL A 239 15.61 9.16 -6.11
C VAL A 239 14.30 9.08 -6.90
N GLN A 240 14.37 8.79 -8.20
CA GLN A 240 13.21 8.59 -9.06
C GLN A 240 12.33 7.44 -8.56
N SER A 241 12.92 6.45 -7.89
CA SER A 241 12.17 5.32 -7.35
C SER A 241 11.33 5.69 -6.13
N ALA A 242 11.89 6.46 -5.20
CA ALA A 242 11.13 7.01 -4.08
C ALA A 242 10.10 8.06 -4.55
N MET A 243 10.48 8.89 -5.53
CA MET A 243 9.59 9.88 -6.14
C MET A 243 8.39 9.20 -6.81
N GLY A 244 8.62 8.27 -7.73
CA GLY A 244 7.58 7.55 -8.46
C GLY A 244 6.59 6.89 -7.51
N LEU A 245 7.10 6.21 -6.48
CA LEU A 245 6.26 5.55 -5.48
C LEU A 245 5.42 6.55 -4.68
N ALA A 246 5.96 7.72 -4.33
CA ALA A 246 5.20 8.77 -3.65
C ALA A 246 4.06 9.31 -4.50
N PHE A 247 4.31 9.59 -5.78
CA PHE A 247 3.27 10.04 -6.72
C PHE A 247 2.21 8.97 -6.94
N HIS A 248 2.63 7.73 -7.21
CA HIS A 248 1.75 6.57 -7.37
C HIS A 248 0.85 6.41 -6.14
N ASN A 249 1.41 6.53 -4.93
CA ASN A 249 0.65 6.41 -3.68
C ASN A 249 -0.46 7.48 -3.55
N VAL A 250 -0.20 8.72 -3.98
CA VAL A 250 -1.24 9.76 -3.99
C VAL A 250 -2.33 9.42 -5.01
N GLU A 251 -1.94 8.97 -6.22
CA GLU A 251 -2.88 8.67 -7.31
C GLU A 251 -3.80 7.48 -6.98
N GLU A 252 -3.22 6.36 -6.55
CA GLU A 252 -3.98 5.14 -6.25
C GLU A 252 -4.96 5.37 -5.09
N TYR A 253 -4.51 6.03 -4.02
CA TYR A 253 -5.33 6.19 -2.82
C TYR A 253 -6.34 7.32 -2.95
N SER A 254 -6.08 8.34 -3.78
CA SER A 254 -7.12 9.30 -4.16
C SER A 254 -8.26 8.61 -4.91
N ASN A 255 -7.94 7.66 -5.80
CA ASN A 255 -8.96 6.89 -6.51
C ASN A 255 -9.68 5.91 -5.60
N LEU A 256 -8.96 5.17 -4.74
CA LEU A 256 -9.57 4.24 -3.78
C LEU A 256 -10.53 4.97 -2.83
N ALA A 257 -10.12 6.11 -2.27
CA ALA A 257 -10.95 6.92 -1.38
C ALA A 257 -12.29 7.30 -2.01
N ALA A 258 -12.30 7.57 -3.32
CA ALA A 258 -13.51 7.95 -4.03
C ALA A 258 -14.46 6.78 -4.34
N ILE A 259 -13.94 5.57 -4.57
CA ILE A 259 -14.78 4.42 -4.94
C ILE A 259 -15.18 3.56 -3.75
N LEU A 260 -14.37 3.52 -2.70
CA LEU A 260 -14.47 2.52 -1.63
C LEU A 260 -15.81 2.55 -0.88
N PRO A 261 -16.39 3.70 -0.46
CA PRO A 261 -17.65 3.69 0.27
C PRO A 261 -18.82 3.10 -0.54
N GLU A 262 -18.94 3.47 -1.81
CA GLU A 262 -20.00 3.00 -2.71
C GLU A 262 -19.81 1.51 -3.03
N LEU A 263 -18.57 1.12 -3.35
CA LEU A 263 -18.22 -0.26 -3.65
C LEU A 263 -18.46 -1.17 -2.43
N TYR A 264 -17.99 -0.79 -1.24
CA TYR A 264 -18.22 -1.57 -0.02
C TYR A 264 -19.71 -1.78 0.26
N LYS A 265 -20.52 -0.73 0.09
CA LYS A 265 -21.97 -0.79 0.27
C LYS A 265 -22.63 -1.73 -0.74
N GLU A 266 -22.25 -1.65 -2.02
CA GLU A 266 -22.78 -2.53 -3.08
C GLU A 266 -22.40 -3.99 -2.88
N MET A 267 -21.20 -4.25 -2.36
CA MET A 267 -20.74 -5.59 -2.02
C MET A 267 -21.26 -6.06 -0.66
N GLU A 268 -21.99 -5.21 0.09
CA GLU A 268 -22.48 -5.48 1.45
C GLU A 268 -21.38 -5.96 2.41
N GLY A 269 -20.12 -5.52 2.21
CA GLY A 269 -18.95 -6.00 2.95
C GLY A 269 -18.64 -7.49 2.76
N LYS A 270 -19.25 -8.16 1.78
CA LYS A 270 -19.00 -9.58 1.45
C LYS A 270 -17.74 -9.71 0.60
N ILE A 271 -17.05 -10.83 0.77
CA ILE A 271 -15.84 -11.13 0.00
C ILE A 271 -16.15 -11.89 -1.30
N PHE A 272 -17.24 -12.66 -1.27
CA PHE A 272 -17.75 -13.56 -2.30
C PHE A 272 -19.25 -13.34 -2.51
#